data_AF-A0A9E4ZYR7-F1
#
_entry.id   AF-A0A9E4ZYR7-F1
#
_cell.length_a   1.000
_cell.length_b   1.000
_cell.length_c   1.000
_cell.angle_alpha   90.00
_cell.angle_beta   90.00
_cell.angle_gamma   90.00
#
_symmetry.space_group_name_H-M   'P 1'
#
loop_
_entity.id
_entity.type
_entity.pdbx_description
1 polymer ?
#
loop_
_entity_poly.entity_id
_entity_poly.type
_entity_poly.pdbx_seq_one_letter_code
_entity_poly.pdbx_strand_id
1 'polypeptide(L)'
;MKDTIIRDVYRVLEDRRDNPIDSYTSNIMKDDKKQAEDKILEKVGEEAAEVIIASKNDENLVYESVDLIFHTLLLLVYKGVDIDEIFDEFARRHK
;
A
#
# COMPACT_ATOMS: atom_id res chain seq x y z
N MET A 1 -18.62 -7.72 -5.60
CA MET A 1 -18.77 -6.75 -4.49
C MET A 1 -17.64 -6.80 -3.47
N LYS A 2 -16.87 -7.90 -3.35
CA LYS A 2 -15.62 -7.90 -2.57
C LYS A 2 -14.39 -7.58 -3.43
N ASP A 3 -14.45 -7.87 -4.73
CA ASP A 3 -13.29 -7.78 -5.64
C ASP A 3 -12.93 -6.34 -6.07
N THR A 4 -13.77 -5.35 -5.75
CA THR A 4 -13.55 -3.94 -6.10
C THR A 4 -12.84 -3.14 -5.01
N ILE A 5 -12.77 -3.65 -3.78
CA ILE A 5 -12.29 -2.86 -2.63
C ILE A 5 -10.85 -2.37 -2.81
N ILE A 6 -9.97 -3.18 -3.40
CA ILE A 6 -8.58 -2.80 -3.66
C ILE A 6 -8.52 -1.64 -4.65
N ARG A 7 -9.36 -1.65 -5.70
CA ARG A 7 -9.45 -0.54 -6.67
C ARG A 7 -9.99 0.72 -6.02
N ASP A 8 -10.97 0.60 -5.14
CA ASP A 8 -11.55 1.74 -4.44
C ASP A 8 -10.53 2.37 -3.47
N VAL A 9 -9.78 1.54 -2.73
CA VAL A 9 -8.66 2.01 -1.90
C VAL A 9 -7.59 2.70 -2.74
N TYR A 10 -7.22 2.11 -3.88
CA TYR A 10 -6.21 2.69 -4.77
C TYR A 10 -6.61 4.07 -5.27
N ARG A 11 -7.87 4.22 -5.74
CA ARG A 11 -8.41 5.52 -6.18
C ARG A 11 -8.38 6.58 -5.09
N VAL A 12 -8.69 6.19 -3.84
CA VAL A 12 -8.59 7.11 -2.70
C VAL A 12 -7.15 7.54 -2.45
N LEU A 13 -6.18 6.64 -2.61
CA LEU A 13 -4.77 6.97 -2.48
C LEU A 13 -4.30 7.90 -3.61
N GLU A 14 -4.73 7.68 -4.84
CA GLU A 14 -4.46 8.57 -5.98
C GLU A 14 -5.04 9.97 -5.74
N ASP A 15 -6.31 10.04 -5.31
CA ASP A 15 -6.95 11.31 -4.96
C ASP A 15 -6.19 12.03 -3.85
N ARG A 16 -5.69 11.32 -2.84
CA ARG A 16 -4.91 11.93 -1.74
C ARG A 16 -3.50 12.37 -2.14
N ARG A 17 -2.94 11.80 -3.21
CA ARG A 17 -1.68 12.23 -3.84
C ARG A 17 -1.90 13.53 -4.62
N ASP A 18 -2.95 13.57 -5.42
CA ASP A 18 -3.22 14.66 -6.36
C ASP A 18 -3.97 15.84 -5.71
N ASN A 19 -4.80 15.55 -4.71
CA ASN A 19 -5.58 16.48 -3.89
C ASN A 19 -5.27 16.28 -2.39
N PRO A 20 -4.10 16.73 -1.89
CA PRO A 20 -3.69 16.46 -0.51
C PRO A 20 -4.61 17.09 0.54
N ILE A 21 -5.14 16.26 1.44
CA ILE A 21 -5.95 16.69 2.60
C ILE A 21 -5.16 16.53 3.90
N ASP A 22 -5.70 16.91 5.05
CA ASP A 22 -5.11 16.57 6.35
C ASP A 22 -5.44 15.10 6.69
N SER A 23 -4.64 14.19 6.16
CA SER A 23 -4.76 12.75 6.38
C SER A 23 -3.37 12.12 6.51
N TYR A 24 -3.29 10.97 7.18
CA TYR A 24 -2.05 10.20 7.33
C TYR A 24 -1.30 10.01 6.00
N THR A 25 -1.99 9.49 4.97
CA THR A 25 -1.36 9.21 3.66
C THR A 25 -0.97 10.48 2.90
N SER A 26 -1.78 11.54 2.97
CA SER A 26 -1.40 12.82 2.36
C SER A 26 -0.20 13.44 3.07
N ASN A 27 -0.09 13.29 4.39
CA ASN A 27 1.04 13.83 5.15
C ASN A 27 2.34 13.08 4.87
N ILE A 28 2.30 11.77 4.62
CA ILE A 28 3.47 11.00 4.17
C ILE A 28 3.92 11.45 2.76
N MET A 29 2.99 11.67 1.84
CA MET A 29 3.32 12.04 0.46
C MET A 29 3.72 13.52 0.25
N LYS A 30 3.46 14.40 1.23
CA LYS A 30 3.69 15.86 1.13
C LYS A 30 5.15 16.30 1.26
N ASP A 31 6.02 15.45 1.82
CA ASP A 31 7.43 15.80 2.02
C ASP A 31 8.18 15.92 0.69
N ASP A 32 9.45 16.36 0.73
CA ASP A 32 10.27 16.29 -0.48
C ASP A 32 10.30 14.85 -1.00
N LYS A 33 10.40 14.70 -2.33
CA LYS A 33 10.23 13.39 -2.99
C LYS A 33 11.15 12.30 -2.43
N LYS A 34 12.31 12.66 -1.92
CA LYS A 34 13.24 11.68 -1.35
C LYS A 34 12.76 11.23 0.03
N GLN A 35 12.41 12.18 0.89
CA GLN A 35 11.91 11.90 2.24
C GLN A 35 10.57 11.16 2.24
N ALA A 36 9.66 11.49 1.34
CA ALA A 36 8.37 10.80 1.22
C ALA A 36 8.56 9.32 0.86
N GLU A 37 9.44 9.03 -0.09
CA GLU A 37 9.75 7.65 -0.48
C GLU A 37 10.38 6.87 0.67
N ASP A 38 11.38 7.45 1.34
CA ASP A 38 12.05 6.82 2.48
C ASP A 38 11.04 6.43 3.58
N LYS A 39 10.11 7.32 3.93
CA LYS A 39 9.05 7.05 4.91
C LYS A 39 8.09 5.93 4.49
N ILE A 40 7.72 5.88 3.21
CA ILE A 40 6.86 4.80 2.68
C ILE A 40 7.60 3.47 2.77
N LEU A 41 8.88 3.44 2.39
CA LEU A 41 9.70 2.22 2.41
C LEU A 41 9.97 1.74 3.84
N GLU A 42 10.17 2.65 4.79
CA GLU A 42 10.27 2.31 6.22
C GLU A 42 9.02 1.55 6.69
N LYS A 43 7.82 2.05 6.37
CA LYS A 43 6.56 1.38 6.69
C LYS A 43 6.43 0.02 6.01
N VAL A 44 6.74 -0.09 4.72
CA VAL A 44 6.71 -1.39 4.01
C VAL A 44 7.64 -2.41 4.70
N GLY A 45 8.82 -1.99 5.14
CA GLY A 45 9.76 -2.84 5.88
C GLY A 45 9.25 -3.25 7.27
N GLU A 46 8.64 -2.33 8.00
CA GLU A 46 8.00 -2.57 9.30
C GLU A 46 6.88 -3.62 9.17
N GLU A 47 5.91 -3.38 8.27
CA GLU A 47 4.77 -4.29 8.09
C GLU A 47 5.19 -5.67 7.60
N ALA A 48 6.24 -5.76 6.78
CA ALA A 48 6.78 -7.04 6.34
C ALA A 48 7.34 -7.84 7.53
N ALA A 49 8.00 -7.18 8.48
CA ALA A 49 8.47 -7.82 9.70
C ALA A 49 7.30 -8.23 10.61
N GLU A 50 6.27 -7.40 10.72
CA GLU A 50 5.08 -7.68 11.52
C GLU A 50 4.28 -8.86 10.98
N VAL A 51 4.12 -9.00 9.65
CA VAL A 51 3.52 -10.21 9.03
C VAL A 51 4.29 -11.48 9.41
N ILE A 52 5.63 -11.44 9.39
CA ILE A 52 6.47 -12.58 9.77
C ILE A 52 6.26 -12.94 11.25
N ILE A 53 6.22 -11.94 12.13
CA ILE A 53 6.02 -12.13 13.56
C ILE A 53 4.61 -12.68 13.84
N ALA A 54 3.58 -12.06 13.27
CA ALA A 54 2.19 -12.49 13.42
C ALA A 54 1.98 -13.93 12.94
N SER A 55 2.61 -14.32 11.83
CA SER A 55 2.57 -15.71 11.35
C SER A 55 3.29 -16.69 12.28
N LYS A 56 4.39 -16.28 12.93
CA LYS A 56 5.12 -17.17 13.84
C LYS A 56 4.44 -17.33 15.20
N ASN A 57 3.67 -16.34 15.62
CA ASN A 57 3.02 -16.30 16.92
C ASN A 57 1.54 -16.70 16.86
N ASP A 58 0.99 -17.01 15.67
CA ASP A 58 -0.44 -17.23 15.43
C ASP A 58 -1.33 -16.07 15.92
N GLU A 59 -0.85 -14.83 15.69
CA GLU A 59 -1.52 -13.58 16.07
C GLU A 59 -2.23 -12.95 14.85
N ASN A 60 -2.51 -11.63 14.86
CA ASN A 60 -3.36 -10.89 13.92
C ASN A 60 -2.88 -10.88 12.44
N LEU A 61 -2.57 -12.03 11.84
CA LEU A 61 -1.96 -12.16 10.51
C LEU A 61 -2.74 -11.45 9.41
N VAL A 62 -4.08 -11.47 9.46
CA VAL A 62 -4.90 -10.75 8.48
C VAL A 62 -4.72 -9.25 8.59
N TYR A 63 -4.59 -8.72 9.81
CA TYR A 63 -4.41 -7.29 10.06
C TYR A 63 -3.06 -6.82 9.49
N GLU A 64 -1.96 -7.49 9.87
CA GLU A 64 -0.62 -7.11 9.38
C GLU A 64 -0.48 -7.34 7.87
N SER A 65 -1.13 -8.38 7.32
CA SER A 65 -1.13 -8.60 5.87
C SER A 65 -1.84 -7.46 5.14
N VAL A 66 -2.93 -6.95 5.68
CA VAL A 66 -3.65 -5.82 5.09
C VAL A 66 -2.81 -4.55 5.19
N ASP A 67 -2.08 -4.33 6.29
CA ASP A 67 -1.25 -3.13 6.42
C ASP A 67 -0.06 -3.15 5.46
N LEU A 68 0.62 -4.30 5.32
CA LEU A 68 1.66 -4.51 4.30
C LEU A 68 1.12 -4.26 2.89
N ILE A 69 -0.06 -4.78 2.57
CA ILE A 69 -0.70 -4.57 1.26
C ILE A 69 -1.01 -3.08 1.08
N PHE A 70 -1.58 -2.42 2.09
CA PHE A 70 -1.94 -1.00 2.03
C PHE A 70 -0.71 -0.11 1.76
N HIS A 71 0.38 -0.31 2.51
CA HIS A 71 1.62 0.43 2.31
C HIS A 71 2.30 0.10 0.98
N THR A 72 2.12 -1.12 0.46
CA THR A 72 2.54 -1.45 -0.91
C THR A 72 1.73 -0.71 -1.97
N LEU A 73 0.40 -0.62 -1.83
CA LEU A 73 -0.45 0.18 -2.73
C LEU A 73 -0.08 1.66 -2.67
N LEU A 74 0.20 2.18 -1.48
CA LEU A 74 0.68 3.55 -1.26
C LEU A 74 1.97 3.84 -2.04
N LEU A 75 2.94 2.92 -1.99
CA LEU A 75 4.18 3.00 -2.76
C LEU A 75 3.91 3.03 -4.27
N LEU A 76 3.03 2.15 -4.77
CA LEU A 76 2.68 2.10 -6.18
C LEU A 76 2.05 3.40 -6.67
N VAL A 77 1.09 3.96 -5.91
CA VAL A 77 0.48 5.27 -6.21
C VAL A 77 1.52 6.38 -6.20
N TYR A 78 2.40 6.39 -5.21
CA TYR A 78 3.48 7.36 -5.10
C TYR A 78 4.43 7.30 -6.31
N LYS A 79 4.71 6.08 -6.82
CA LYS A 79 5.51 5.83 -8.01
C LYS A 79 4.77 6.04 -9.34
N GLY A 80 3.46 6.25 -9.30
CA GLY A 80 2.63 6.44 -10.49
C GLY A 80 2.44 5.18 -11.33
N VAL A 81 2.49 4.00 -10.71
CA VAL A 81 2.19 2.71 -11.37
C VAL A 81 0.69 2.58 -11.56
N ASP A 82 0.20 2.02 -12.66
CA ASP A 82 -1.24 1.76 -12.80
C ASP A 82 -1.64 0.50 -12.01
N ILE A 83 -2.77 0.53 -11.29
CA ILE A 83 -3.31 -0.64 -10.60
C ILE A 83 -3.59 -1.80 -11.57
N ASP A 84 -3.89 -1.51 -12.83
CA ASP A 84 -4.12 -2.55 -13.84
C ASP A 84 -2.86 -3.38 -14.13
N GLU A 85 -1.67 -2.79 -14.03
CA GLU A 85 -0.40 -3.54 -14.19
C GLU A 85 -0.25 -4.64 -13.12
N ILE A 86 -0.70 -4.37 -11.89
CA ILE A 86 -0.67 -5.35 -10.80
C ILE A 86 -1.66 -6.48 -11.05
N PHE A 87 -2.88 -6.16 -11.49
CA PHE A 87 -3.90 -7.18 -11.77
C PHE A 87 -3.54 -8.03 -12.97
N ASP A 88 -2.95 -7.45 -14.01
CA ASP A 88 -2.45 -8.19 -15.16
C ASP A 88 -1.35 -9.19 -14.75
N GLU A 89 -0.46 -8.77 -13.86
CA GLU A 89 0.58 -9.66 -13.32
C GLU A 89 0.00 -10.78 -12.45
N PHE A 90 -1.02 -10.52 -11.62
CA PHE A 90 -1.75 -11.57 -10.91
C PHE A 90 -2.45 -12.53 -11.87
N ALA A 91 -3.12 -12.02 -12.91
CA ALA A 91 -3.78 -12.83 -13.92
C ALA A 91 -2.79 -13.71 -14.70
N ARG A 92 -1.57 -13.20 -14.92
CA ARG A 92 -0.46 -13.97 -15.52
C ARG A 92 0.00 -15.12 -14.64
N ARG A 93 0.09 -14.93 -13.31
CA ARG A 93 0.53 -15.96 -12.33
C ARG A 93 -0.52 -17.01 -12.01
N HIS A 94 -1.79 -16.69 -12.21
CA HIS A 94 -2.90 -17.64 -11.98
C HIS A 94 -3.00 -18.70 -13.11
N LYS A 95 -2.39 -18.46 -14.26
CA LYS A 95 -2.30 -19.43 -15.37
C LYS A 95 -1.25 -20.50 -15.09
#